data_AF-W9GZ09-F1
#
_entry.id   AF-W9GZ09-F1
#
_cell.length_a   1.000
_cell.length_b   1.000
_cell.length_c   1.000
_cell.angle_alpha   90.00
_cell.angle_beta   90.00
_cell.angle_gamma   90.00
#
_symmetry.space_group_name_H-M   'P 1'
#
loop_
_entity.id
_entity.type
_entity.pdbx_description
1 polymer ?
#
loop_
_entity_poly.entity_id
_entity_poly.type
_entity_poly.pdbx_seq_one_letter_code
_entity_poly.pdbx_strand_id
1 'polypeptide(L)'
;MSSSDSLGQIMEKPAEFAPSTFAQRGVAVDFTTPLLVQARIRQASGDSVELILPNLAGGRGSYILAWRSLVQYATITMHDHALYEAVMRVERIDPATVRTATLNVAAEGLAGRDAMRRATTLLAEEKEESLLTNFLLVVDLLKLTGISAQELMRGQAGEDTEARMKRAIHQVAGSLAVSPEVLYQRIERLTRSTFSVGLPWAPSPGRLRRLLADLDAFQASVTQWQSRDVSGAGEVGRFAAQVAHHTTTMARLTLAETDILVRNVLSIMRNWDRDSKIVSGQMSRLAWLLDGWSYIVSLWNSVEHEPHERQRDTILDLARHIPVMPKEISEWTASGLDQEARTIQRKWVRLNQDWRTGRNLQELVVRNELLKGAMA
;
A
#
# COMPACT_ATOMS: atom_id res chain seq x y z
N MET A 1 -31.29 -22.89 3.63
CA MET A 1 -29.91 -23.01 3.12
C MET A 1 -29.23 -21.70 3.42
N SER A 2 -28.15 -21.73 4.21
CA SER A 2 -27.40 -20.53 4.59
C SER A 2 -26.69 -19.96 3.36
N SER A 3 -26.61 -18.63 3.22
CA SER A 3 -25.88 -17.94 2.14
C SER A 3 -24.43 -18.41 1.98
N SER A 4 -23.85 -19.02 3.03
CA SER A 4 -22.53 -19.66 3.02
C SER A 4 -22.42 -20.94 2.19
N ASP A 5 -23.51 -21.70 2.04
CA ASP A 5 -23.51 -22.95 1.25
C ASP A 5 -23.60 -22.69 -0.26
N SER A 6 -24.20 -21.57 -0.66
CA SER A 6 -24.32 -21.17 -2.07
C SER A 6 -22.99 -20.72 -2.67
N LEU A 7 -22.15 -20.03 -1.87
CA LEU A 7 -20.81 -19.60 -2.27
C LEU A 7 -19.88 -20.78 -2.57
N GLY A 8 -19.93 -21.83 -1.74
CA GLY A 8 -19.07 -23.02 -1.89
C GLY A 8 -19.35 -23.86 -3.13
N GLN A 9 -20.53 -23.74 -3.75
CA GLN A 9 -20.92 -24.47 -4.97
C GLN A 9 -20.52 -23.77 -6.27
N ILE A 10 -20.29 -22.45 -6.23
CA ILE A 10 -20.05 -21.60 -7.42
C ILE A 10 -18.58 -21.18 -7.55
N MET A 11 -17.85 -21.21 -6.43
CA MET A 11 -16.41 -20.98 -6.40
C MET A 11 -15.67 -22.05 -7.20
N GLU A 12 -14.88 -21.64 -8.22
CA GLU A 12 -13.92 -22.55 -8.85
C GLU A 12 -13.03 -23.19 -7.78
N LYS A 13 -12.63 -24.45 -8.01
CA LYS A 13 -11.76 -25.19 -7.08
C LYS A 13 -10.58 -24.29 -6.68
N PRO A 14 -10.25 -24.20 -5.38
CA PRO A 14 -9.10 -23.45 -4.91
C PRO A 14 -7.85 -23.73 -5.76
N ALA A 15 -7.39 -22.73 -6.50
CA ALA A 15 -6.19 -22.86 -7.33
C ALA A 15 -4.96 -22.55 -6.47
N GLU A 16 -3.83 -23.20 -6.75
CA GLU A 16 -2.57 -22.85 -6.08
C GLU A 16 -2.21 -21.39 -6.41
N PHE A 17 -2.43 -20.50 -5.44
CA PHE A 17 -2.16 -19.08 -5.60
C PHE A 17 -0.70 -18.79 -5.26
N ALA A 18 0.15 -18.86 -6.28
CA ALA A 18 1.57 -18.54 -6.22
C ALA A 18 1.87 -17.47 -7.27
N PRO A 19 1.56 -16.18 -7.01
CA PRO A 19 1.68 -15.13 -8.00
C PRO A 19 3.14 -15.01 -8.48
N SER A 20 3.33 -14.94 -9.80
CA SER A 20 4.66 -14.70 -10.36
C SER A 20 5.06 -13.23 -10.20
N THR A 21 4.10 -12.32 -10.28
CA THR A 21 4.31 -10.86 -10.21
C THR A 21 3.41 -10.18 -9.17
N PHE A 22 3.74 -8.95 -8.77
CA PHE A 22 2.90 -8.10 -7.92
C PHE A 22 1.54 -7.83 -8.56
N ALA A 23 1.50 -7.59 -9.87
CA ALA A 23 0.25 -7.44 -10.60
C ALA A 23 -0.63 -8.70 -10.51
N GLN A 24 -0.04 -9.90 -10.59
CA GLN A 24 -0.77 -11.15 -10.38
C GLN A 24 -1.20 -11.36 -8.93
N ARG A 25 -0.45 -10.84 -7.94
CA ARG A 25 -0.86 -10.88 -6.54
C ARG A 25 -2.10 -10.02 -6.28
N GLY A 26 -2.20 -8.89 -6.99
CA GLY A 26 -3.27 -7.92 -6.82
C GLY A 26 -3.06 -6.98 -5.63
N VAL A 27 -3.89 -5.94 -5.60
CA VAL A 27 -3.88 -4.83 -4.64
C VAL A 27 -4.88 -5.13 -3.52
N ALA A 28 -4.50 -4.93 -2.27
CA ALA A 28 -5.40 -5.08 -1.13
C ALA A 28 -6.51 -4.02 -1.15
N VAL A 29 -7.73 -4.44 -0.82
CA VAL A 29 -8.90 -3.56 -0.69
C VAL A 29 -9.39 -3.59 0.76
N ASP A 30 -9.54 -2.41 1.35
CA ASP A 30 -9.97 -2.28 2.74
C ASP A 30 -11.50 -2.37 2.83
N PHE A 31 -12.05 -3.57 2.68
CA PHE A 31 -13.46 -3.83 2.95
C PHE A 31 -13.75 -3.91 4.45
N THR A 32 -14.99 -3.59 4.86
CA THR A 32 -15.47 -3.78 6.24
C THR A 32 -16.21 -5.10 6.44
N THR A 33 -16.71 -5.71 5.36
CA THR A 33 -17.36 -7.02 5.36
C THR A 33 -16.33 -8.09 5.75
N PRO A 34 -16.54 -8.87 6.83
CA PRO A 34 -15.51 -9.75 7.39
C PRO A 34 -14.90 -10.77 6.41
N LEU A 35 -15.69 -11.27 5.46
CA LEU A 35 -15.22 -12.23 4.44
C LEU A 35 -14.38 -11.60 3.32
N LEU A 36 -14.42 -10.28 3.20
CA LEU A 36 -13.73 -9.51 2.16
C LEU A 36 -12.52 -8.75 2.69
N VAL A 37 -12.27 -8.79 4.01
CA VAL A 37 -11.14 -8.09 4.62
C VAL A 37 -9.83 -8.52 3.98
N GLN A 38 -9.07 -7.53 3.50
CA GLN A 38 -7.82 -7.74 2.76
C GLN A 38 -7.95 -8.64 1.53
N ALA A 39 -9.16 -8.77 0.97
CA ALA A 39 -9.33 -9.29 -0.37
C ALA A 39 -8.52 -8.43 -1.34
N ARG A 40 -8.01 -9.07 -2.38
CA ARG A 40 -7.17 -8.40 -3.38
C ARG A 40 -7.87 -8.30 -4.71
N ILE A 41 -7.65 -7.20 -5.42
CA ILE A 41 -8.13 -7.03 -6.79
C ILE A 41 -6.97 -6.96 -7.76
N ARG A 42 -7.15 -7.47 -8.97
CA ARG A 42 -6.16 -7.32 -10.04
C ARG A 42 -6.84 -7.11 -11.38
N GLN A 43 -6.10 -6.46 -12.29
CA GLN A 43 -6.44 -6.48 -13.69
C GLN A 43 -6.25 -7.90 -14.24
N ALA A 44 -7.28 -8.44 -14.89
CA ALA A 44 -7.21 -9.68 -15.66
C ALA A 44 -7.02 -9.38 -17.16
N SER A 45 -7.31 -10.32 -18.05
CA SER A 45 -7.20 -10.06 -19.48
C SER A 45 -8.22 -9.00 -19.93
N GLY A 46 -7.75 -7.99 -20.67
CA GLY A 46 -8.57 -6.87 -21.15
C GLY A 46 -8.98 -5.94 -20.00
N ASP A 47 -10.24 -5.46 -20.04
CA ASP A 47 -10.79 -4.51 -19.05
C ASP A 47 -11.46 -5.21 -17.85
N SER A 48 -11.24 -6.52 -17.69
CA SER A 48 -11.85 -7.28 -16.61
C SER A 48 -11.04 -7.19 -15.31
N VAL A 49 -11.73 -7.06 -14.18
CA VAL A 49 -11.13 -7.05 -12.84
C VAL A 49 -11.51 -8.35 -12.14
N GLU A 50 -10.52 -8.98 -11.52
CA GLU A 50 -10.68 -10.17 -10.69
C GLU A 50 -10.58 -9.82 -9.22
N LEU A 51 -11.42 -10.46 -8.41
CA LEU A 51 -11.37 -10.48 -6.96
C LEU A 51 -10.68 -11.77 -6.51
N ILE A 52 -9.68 -11.62 -5.65
CA ILE A 52 -8.92 -12.70 -5.02
C ILE A 52 -9.30 -12.70 -3.55
N LEU A 53 -10.03 -13.74 -3.14
CA LEU A 53 -10.38 -13.94 -1.74
C LEU A 53 -9.35 -14.86 -1.08
N PRO A 54 -8.83 -14.48 0.11
CA PRO A 54 -8.08 -15.43 0.93
C PRO A 54 -8.98 -16.63 1.25
N ASN A 55 -8.40 -17.82 1.36
CA ASN A 55 -9.19 -19.05 1.50
C ASN A 55 -10.16 -18.96 2.67
N LEU A 56 -11.45 -19.00 2.38
CA LEU A 56 -12.48 -18.99 3.39
C LEU A 56 -12.54 -20.37 4.06
N ALA A 57 -12.63 -21.48 3.34
CA ALA A 57 -13.00 -22.79 3.91
C ALA A 57 -11.83 -23.70 4.38
N GLY A 58 -10.64 -23.15 4.64
CA GLY A 58 -9.48 -23.95 5.11
C GLY A 58 -8.98 -25.01 4.10
N GLY A 59 -9.24 -24.80 2.80
CA GLY A 59 -8.68 -25.58 1.69
C GLY A 59 -7.30 -25.06 1.25
N ARG A 60 -6.73 -25.62 0.17
CA ARG A 60 -5.48 -25.10 -0.42
C ARG A 60 -5.78 -24.12 -1.55
N GLY A 61 -5.38 -22.85 -1.46
CA GLY A 61 -5.47 -21.92 -2.59
C GLY A 61 -6.34 -20.69 -2.33
N SER A 62 -6.38 -19.76 -3.28
CA SER A 62 -7.25 -18.57 -3.24
C SER A 62 -8.44 -18.78 -4.16
N TYR A 63 -9.56 -18.13 -3.84
CA TYR A 63 -10.71 -18.10 -4.75
C TYR A 63 -10.59 -16.88 -5.64
N ILE A 64 -10.73 -17.09 -6.95
CA ILE A 64 -10.71 -16.03 -7.95
C ILE A 64 -12.14 -15.90 -8.48
N LEU A 65 -12.70 -14.69 -8.38
CA LEU A 65 -14.04 -14.37 -8.84
C LEU A 65 -13.97 -13.17 -9.79
N ALA A 66 -14.86 -13.10 -10.76
CA ALA A 66 -15.04 -11.85 -11.50
C ALA A 66 -15.50 -10.76 -10.53
N TRP A 67 -14.93 -9.55 -10.60
CA TRP A 67 -15.30 -8.45 -9.70
C TRP A 67 -16.81 -8.18 -9.67
N ARG A 68 -17.44 -8.20 -10.86
CA ARG A 68 -18.88 -7.99 -11.04
C ARG A 68 -19.77 -9.02 -10.33
N SER A 69 -19.21 -10.16 -9.96
CA SER A 69 -19.90 -11.21 -9.22
C SER A 69 -20.00 -10.93 -7.72
N LEU A 70 -19.20 -10.01 -7.17
CA LEU A 70 -19.14 -9.76 -5.72
C LEU A 70 -20.52 -9.49 -5.11
N VAL A 71 -21.24 -8.52 -5.66
CA VAL A 71 -22.56 -8.10 -5.17
C VAL A 71 -23.67 -9.12 -5.45
N GLN A 72 -23.42 -10.10 -6.31
CA GLN A 72 -24.37 -11.17 -6.63
C GLN A 72 -24.35 -12.28 -5.59
N TYR A 73 -23.20 -12.49 -4.93
CA TYR A 73 -22.97 -13.66 -4.08
C TYR A 73 -22.68 -13.33 -2.60
N ALA A 74 -22.45 -12.06 -2.26
CA ALA A 74 -22.20 -11.63 -0.89
C ALA A 74 -23.14 -10.49 -0.46
N THR A 75 -23.67 -10.59 0.76
CA THR A 75 -24.26 -9.44 1.45
C THR A 75 -23.10 -8.60 2.00
N ILE A 76 -22.93 -7.41 1.46
CA ILE A 76 -21.84 -6.49 1.80
C ILE A 76 -22.38 -5.24 2.50
N THR A 77 -21.52 -4.54 3.23
CA THR A 77 -21.87 -3.26 3.86
C THR A 77 -22.13 -2.17 2.82
N MET A 78 -22.82 -1.10 3.21
CA MET A 78 -23.04 0.05 2.33
C MET A 78 -21.72 0.71 1.90
N HIS A 79 -20.75 0.80 2.83
CA HIS A 79 -19.39 1.23 2.53
C HIS A 79 -18.76 0.36 1.44
N ASP A 80 -18.85 -0.96 1.57
CA ASP A 80 -18.22 -1.89 0.63
C ASP A 80 -18.90 -1.88 -0.74
N HIS A 81 -20.20 -1.58 -0.80
CA HIS A 81 -20.90 -1.33 -2.06
C HIS A 81 -20.40 -0.06 -2.75
N ALA A 82 -20.18 1.03 -2.00
CA ALA A 82 -19.58 2.24 -2.56
C ALA A 82 -18.14 1.99 -3.02
N LEU A 83 -17.36 1.19 -2.28
CA LEU A 83 -16.02 0.79 -2.67
C LEU A 83 -16.00 -0.08 -3.93
N TYR A 84 -16.98 -0.99 -4.05
CA TYR A 84 -17.21 -1.79 -5.25
C TYR A 84 -17.36 -0.91 -6.50
N GLU A 85 -18.23 0.10 -6.43
CA GLU A 85 -18.50 1.07 -7.50
C GLU A 85 -17.29 1.97 -7.80
N ALA A 86 -16.59 2.43 -6.75
CA ALA A 86 -15.43 3.30 -6.90
C ALA A 86 -14.28 2.61 -7.65
N VAL A 87 -13.98 1.36 -7.30
CA VAL A 87 -12.94 0.55 -7.97
C VAL A 87 -13.26 0.32 -9.44
N MET A 88 -14.54 0.15 -9.81
CA MET A 88 -14.92 0.00 -11.23
C MET A 88 -14.60 1.22 -12.09
N ARG A 89 -14.37 2.39 -11.47
CA ARG A 89 -14.06 3.65 -12.16
C ARG A 89 -12.56 3.96 -12.15
N VAL A 90 -11.76 3.12 -11.51
CA VAL A 90 -10.30 3.30 -11.48
C VAL A 90 -9.72 2.89 -12.83
N GLU A 91 -8.93 3.79 -13.44
CA GLU A 91 -8.32 3.58 -14.77
C GLU A 91 -7.27 2.47 -14.78
N ARG A 92 -6.53 2.30 -13.68
CA ARG A 92 -5.47 1.31 -13.54
C ARG A 92 -5.47 0.74 -12.13
N ILE A 93 -5.48 -0.59 -11.99
CA ILE A 93 -5.40 -1.24 -10.68
C ILE A 93 -3.95 -1.25 -10.17
N ASP A 94 -3.64 -0.32 -9.26
CA ASP A 94 -2.38 -0.27 -8.50
C ASP A 94 -2.62 0.23 -7.05
N PRO A 95 -1.64 0.05 -6.13
CA PRO A 95 -1.83 0.43 -4.73
C PRO A 95 -2.16 1.91 -4.49
N ALA A 96 -1.67 2.82 -5.34
CA ALA A 96 -1.91 4.25 -5.15
C ALA A 96 -3.35 4.61 -5.51
N THR A 97 -3.80 4.19 -6.69
CA THR A 97 -5.14 4.44 -7.22
C THR A 97 -6.24 3.79 -6.39
N VAL A 98 -6.06 2.53 -5.98
CA VAL A 98 -7.01 1.80 -5.13
C VAL A 98 -7.07 2.43 -3.74
N ARG A 99 -5.93 2.86 -3.19
CA ARG A 99 -5.92 3.62 -1.92
C ARG A 99 -6.70 4.92 -2.04
N THR A 100 -6.47 5.74 -3.08
CA THR A 100 -7.21 6.98 -3.28
C THR A 100 -8.71 6.72 -3.39
N ALA A 101 -9.14 5.70 -4.14
CA ALA A 101 -10.54 5.30 -4.21
C ALA A 101 -11.10 4.89 -2.83
N THR A 102 -10.33 4.12 -2.07
CA THR A 102 -10.70 3.68 -0.71
C THR A 102 -10.85 4.85 0.25
N LEU A 103 -9.93 5.82 0.23
CA LEU A 103 -9.99 7.01 1.07
C LEU A 103 -11.18 7.91 0.70
N ASN A 104 -11.44 8.10 -0.60
CA ASN A 104 -12.58 8.87 -1.06
C ASN A 104 -13.91 8.27 -0.56
N VAL A 105 -14.09 6.96 -0.66
CA VAL A 105 -15.29 6.27 -0.17
C VAL A 105 -15.38 6.35 1.36
N ALA A 106 -14.26 6.17 2.08
CA ALA A 106 -14.27 6.29 3.53
C ALA A 106 -14.64 7.72 3.99
N ALA A 107 -14.24 8.75 3.23
CA ALA A 107 -14.58 10.15 3.49
C ALA A 107 -16.08 10.48 3.30
N GLU A 108 -16.86 9.59 2.68
CA GLU A 108 -18.33 9.71 2.62
C GLU A 108 -19.00 9.33 3.96
N GLY A 109 -18.27 8.70 4.88
CA GLY A 109 -18.75 8.37 6.22
C GLY A 109 -19.60 7.10 6.34
N LEU A 110 -19.64 6.28 5.28
CA LEU A 110 -20.39 5.02 5.25
C LEU A 110 -19.84 3.95 6.21
N ALA A 111 -18.58 4.08 6.65
CA ALA A 111 -17.92 3.23 7.65
C ALA A 111 -17.78 3.93 9.02
N GLY A 112 -18.62 4.94 9.29
CA GLY A 112 -18.63 5.68 10.55
C GLY A 112 -17.78 6.96 10.55
N ARG A 113 -17.97 7.78 11.60
CA ARG A 113 -17.37 9.12 11.72
C ARG A 113 -15.86 9.10 11.89
N ASP A 114 -15.31 8.09 12.55
CA ASP A 114 -13.87 7.98 12.76
C ASP A 114 -13.14 7.66 11.47
N ALA A 115 -13.64 6.69 10.69
CA ALA A 115 -13.16 6.40 9.35
C ALA A 115 -13.26 7.62 8.42
N MET A 116 -14.37 8.36 8.48
CA MET A 116 -14.56 9.60 7.70
C MET A 116 -13.49 10.65 8.03
N ARG A 117 -13.31 10.95 9.32
CA ARG A 117 -12.34 11.95 9.79
C ARG A 117 -10.94 11.55 9.38
N ARG A 118 -10.57 10.29 9.62
CA ARG A 118 -9.24 9.78 9.26
C ARG A 118 -8.98 9.88 7.76
N ALA A 119 -9.93 9.44 6.93
CA ALA A 119 -9.80 9.51 5.48
C ALA A 119 -9.67 10.95 4.97
N THR A 120 -10.47 11.88 5.51
CA THR A 120 -10.40 13.30 5.17
C THR A 120 -9.03 13.90 5.53
N THR A 121 -8.51 13.58 6.72
CA THR A 121 -7.17 14.00 7.15
C THR A 121 -6.09 13.43 6.23
N LEU A 122 -6.14 12.13 5.91
CA LEU A 122 -5.16 11.49 5.04
C LEU A 122 -5.16 12.07 3.61
N LEU A 123 -6.33 12.38 3.05
CA LEU A 123 -6.43 13.04 1.74
C LEU A 123 -5.84 14.45 1.76
N ALA A 124 -6.04 15.19 2.86
CA ALA A 124 -5.44 16.52 3.04
C ALA A 124 -3.91 16.45 3.20
N GLU A 125 -3.41 15.50 4.00
CA GLU A 125 -1.98 15.21 4.17
C GLU A 125 -1.33 14.81 2.85
N GLU A 126 -1.94 13.93 2.05
CA GLU A 126 -1.41 13.52 0.74
C GLU A 126 -1.31 14.72 -0.23
N LYS A 127 -2.28 15.64 -0.19
CA LYS A 127 -2.23 16.88 -0.97
C LYS A 127 -1.09 17.79 -0.53
N GLU A 128 -0.90 17.96 0.77
CA GLU A 128 0.20 18.75 1.34
C GLU A 128 1.57 18.15 1.00
N GLU A 129 1.72 16.82 1.13
CA GLU A 129 2.93 16.09 0.78
C GLU A 129 3.29 16.22 -0.70
N SER A 130 2.29 16.17 -1.59
CA SER A 130 2.48 16.40 -3.02
C SER A 130 2.96 17.83 -3.30
N LEU A 131 2.36 18.83 -2.65
CA LEU A 131 2.76 20.24 -2.80
C LEU A 131 4.19 20.48 -2.30
N LEU A 132 4.53 19.95 -1.11
CA LEU A 132 5.87 20.05 -0.54
C LEU A 132 6.91 19.35 -1.41
N THR A 133 6.60 18.15 -1.91
CA THR A 133 7.48 17.39 -2.81
C THR A 133 7.74 18.18 -4.09
N ASN A 134 6.69 18.76 -4.70
CA ASN A 134 6.84 19.60 -5.88
C ASN A 134 7.75 20.81 -5.61
N PHE A 135 7.47 21.53 -4.51
CA PHE A 135 8.26 22.69 -4.10
C PHE A 135 9.73 22.35 -3.90
N LEU A 136 10.04 21.25 -3.20
CA LEU A 136 11.41 20.83 -2.94
C LEU A 136 12.15 20.41 -4.22
N LEU A 137 11.49 19.76 -5.17
CA LEU A 137 12.07 19.43 -6.48
C LEU A 137 12.40 20.69 -7.29
N VAL A 138 11.49 21.68 -7.29
CA VAL A 138 11.73 22.97 -7.93
C VAL A 138 12.94 23.65 -7.30
N VAL A 139 12.96 23.79 -5.96
CA VAL A 139 14.08 24.42 -5.24
C VAL A 139 15.42 23.74 -5.55
N ASP A 140 15.45 22.40 -5.60
CA ASP A 140 16.68 21.66 -5.89
C ASP A 140 17.19 21.91 -7.32
N LEU A 141 16.28 21.95 -8.30
CA LEU A 141 16.62 22.31 -9.69
C LEU A 141 17.19 23.72 -9.81
N LEU A 142 16.62 24.69 -9.06
CA LEU A 142 17.09 26.08 -9.12
C LEU A 142 18.50 26.22 -8.53
N LYS A 143 18.78 25.55 -7.41
CA LYS A 143 20.13 25.52 -6.80
C LYS A 143 21.19 25.04 -7.79
N LEU A 144 20.87 24.05 -8.62
CA LEU A 144 21.78 23.47 -9.60
C LEU A 144 22.12 24.41 -10.77
N THR A 145 21.35 25.48 -10.96
CA THR A 145 21.67 26.57 -11.92
C THR A 145 22.44 27.74 -11.30
N GLY A 146 22.88 27.60 -10.05
CA GLY A 146 23.58 28.66 -9.32
C GLY A 146 22.66 29.74 -8.75
N ILE A 147 21.34 29.56 -8.85
CA ILE A 147 20.36 30.45 -8.23
C ILE A 147 20.19 30.00 -6.79
N SER A 148 20.74 30.77 -5.85
CA SER A 148 20.58 30.49 -4.42
C SER A 148 19.13 30.75 -3.97
N ALA A 149 18.70 30.04 -2.94
CA ALA A 149 17.40 30.31 -2.30
C ALA A 149 17.29 31.77 -1.83
N GLN A 150 18.39 32.41 -1.43
CA GLN A 150 18.41 33.83 -1.04
C GLN A 150 18.24 34.78 -2.23
N GLU A 151 18.81 34.49 -3.40
CA GLU A 151 18.57 35.27 -4.63
C GLU A 151 17.12 35.12 -5.09
N LEU A 152 16.57 33.90 -4.99
CA LEU A 152 15.14 33.64 -5.18
C LEU A 152 14.26 34.33 -4.16
N MET A 153 14.72 34.66 -2.96
CA MET A 153 13.92 35.39 -1.97
C MET A 153 14.08 36.92 -2.11
N ARG A 154 15.21 37.41 -2.62
CA ARG A 154 15.49 38.85 -2.75
C ARG A 154 14.77 39.52 -3.93
N GLY A 155 14.53 38.81 -5.03
CA GLY A 155 13.75 39.30 -6.18
C GLY A 155 14.33 40.55 -6.86
N GLN A 156 13.76 40.95 -8.00
CA GLN A 156 13.97 42.30 -8.54
C GLN A 156 12.89 43.27 -8.02
N ALA A 157 13.20 44.57 -8.00
CA ALA A 157 12.24 45.58 -7.55
C ALA A 157 10.94 45.52 -8.38
N GLY A 158 9.80 45.36 -7.70
CA GLY A 158 8.47 45.25 -8.32
C GLY A 158 8.09 43.85 -8.85
N GLU A 159 8.94 42.84 -8.66
CA GLU A 159 8.69 41.48 -9.12
C GLU A 159 8.02 40.61 -8.05
N ASP A 160 6.82 40.10 -8.37
CA ASP A 160 6.14 39.12 -7.53
C ASP A 160 6.79 37.72 -7.62
N THR A 161 6.57 36.93 -6.58
CA THR A 161 7.09 35.57 -6.36
C THR A 161 6.80 34.65 -7.54
N GLU A 162 5.63 34.75 -8.17
CA GLU A 162 5.26 33.93 -9.33
C GLU A 162 6.13 34.25 -10.57
N ALA A 163 6.33 35.54 -10.87
CA ALA A 163 7.15 35.97 -12.00
C ALA A 163 8.61 35.49 -11.82
N ARG A 164 9.10 35.51 -10.58
CA ARG A 164 10.43 35.05 -10.21
C ARG A 164 10.63 33.55 -10.40
N MET A 165 9.65 32.76 -9.94
CA MET A 165 9.67 31.31 -10.13
C MET A 165 9.65 30.96 -11.63
N LYS A 166 8.81 31.66 -12.42
CA LYS A 166 8.77 31.50 -13.88
C LYS A 166 10.14 31.79 -14.50
N ARG A 167 10.78 32.92 -14.19
CA ARG A 167 12.12 33.24 -14.73
C ARG A 167 13.16 32.18 -14.40
N ALA A 168 13.19 31.72 -13.15
CA ALA A 168 14.13 30.71 -12.71
C ALA A 168 13.90 29.38 -13.46
N ILE A 169 12.65 28.98 -13.68
CA ILE A 169 12.29 27.80 -14.48
C ILE A 169 12.67 27.99 -15.96
N HIS A 170 12.47 29.16 -16.54
CA HIS A 170 12.92 29.48 -17.91
C HIS A 170 14.44 29.32 -18.04
N GLN A 171 15.22 29.74 -17.05
CA GLN A 171 16.68 29.59 -17.04
C GLN A 171 17.11 28.13 -16.94
N VAL A 172 16.48 27.34 -16.04
CA VAL A 172 16.74 25.89 -15.94
C VAL A 172 16.40 25.19 -17.25
N ALA A 173 15.24 25.51 -17.84
CA ALA A 173 14.78 24.92 -19.10
C ALA A 173 15.78 25.19 -20.24
N GLY A 174 16.29 26.42 -20.33
CA GLY A 174 17.37 26.78 -21.26
C GLY A 174 18.65 25.97 -21.05
N SER A 175 19.08 25.76 -19.79
CA SER A 175 20.27 24.95 -19.47
C SER A 175 20.11 23.47 -19.82
N LEU A 176 18.87 22.98 -19.85
CA LEU A 176 18.49 21.61 -20.21
C LEU A 176 18.14 21.45 -21.69
N ALA A 177 18.17 22.53 -22.48
CA ALA A 177 17.71 22.55 -23.88
C ALA A 177 16.28 22.01 -24.08
N VAL A 178 15.38 22.29 -23.13
CA VAL A 178 13.94 21.94 -23.21
C VAL A 178 13.08 23.18 -23.07
N SER A 179 11.80 23.08 -23.47
CA SER A 179 10.85 24.16 -23.20
C SER A 179 10.47 24.20 -21.71
N PRO A 180 10.11 25.37 -21.16
CA PRO A 180 9.61 25.49 -19.79
C PRO A 180 8.39 24.59 -19.52
N GLU A 181 7.49 24.49 -20.50
CA GLU A 181 6.31 23.61 -20.42
C GLU A 181 6.69 22.14 -20.22
N VAL A 182 7.67 21.65 -20.98
CA VAL A 182 8.18 20.28 -20.81
C VAL A 182 8.81 20.12 -19.43
N LEU A 183 9.56 21.11 -18.94
CA LEU A 183 10.15 21.05 -17.60
C LEU A 183 9.06 20.99 -16.50
N TYR A 184 8.01 21.80 -16.59
CA TYR A 184 6.87 21.73 -15.65
C TYR A 184 6.24 20.34 -15.64
N GLN A 185 5.94 19.78 -16.81
CA GLN A 185 5.36 18.44 -16.93
C GLN A 185 6.26 17.36 -16.34
N ARG A 186 7.59 17.47 -16.53
CA ARG A 186 8.57 16.55 -15.95
C ARG A 186 8.58 16.63 -14.42
N ILE A 187 8.60 17.85 -13.86
CA ILE A 187 8.55 18.05 -12.41
C ILE A 187 7.26 17.47 -11.84
N GLU A 188 6.11 17.77 -12.45
CA GLU A 188 4.81 17.28 -12.00
C GLU A 188 4.70 15.75 -12.06
N ARG A 189 5.20 15.11 -13.13
CA ARG A 189 5.29 13.64 -13.23
C ARG A 189 6.21 13.03 -12.18
N LEU A 190 7.34 13.68 -11.90
CA LEU A 190 8.25 13.23 -10.86
C LEU A 190 7.61 13.36 -9.48
N THR A 191 6.96 14.50 -9.17
CA THR A 191 6.18 14.69 -7.94
C THR A 191 5.15 13.58 -7.75
N ARG A 192 4.31 13.32 -8.75
CA ARG A 192 3.30 12.25 -8.70
C ARG A 192 3.89 10.88 -8.41
N SER A 193 5.11 10.62 -8.87
CA SER A 193 5.77 9.33 -8.67
C SER A 193 6.44 9.22 -7.30
N THR A 194 6.86 10.32 -6.69
CA THR A 194 7.72 10.29 -5.48
C THR A 194 7.02 10.72 -4.20
N PHE A 195 5.92 11.47 -4.25
CA PHE A 195 5.33 12.08 -3.04
C PHE A 195 4.93 11.04 -1.98
N SER A 196 4.39 9.88 -2.39
CA SER A 196 3.98 8.82 -1.47
C SER A 196 5.15 8.19 -0.70
N VAL A 197 6.37 8.25 -1.24
CA VAL A 197 7.61 7.82 -0.57
C VAL A 197 8.30 9.00 0.14
N GLY A 198 8.16 10.19 -0.42
CA GLY A 198 8.84 11.40 0.03
C GLY A 198 10.30 11.46 -0.42
N LEU A 199 10.80 12.69 -0.56
CA LEU A 199 12.20 12.96 -0.89
C LEU A 199 13.10 12.71 0.32
N PRO A 200 14.33 12.21 0.14
CA PRO A 200 15.21 11.87 1.26
C PRO A 200 15.83 13.07 1.98
N TRP A 201 15.49 14.30 1.57
CA TRP A 201 15.83 15.55 2.25
C TRP A 201 14.59 16.36 2.65
N ALA A 202 13.38 15.79 2.48
CA ALA A 202 12.17 16.42 2.98
C ALA A 202 12.18 16.44 4.52
N PRO A 203 11.59 17.47 5.15
CA PRO A 203 11.55 17.58 6.61
C PRO A 203 10.68 16.49 7.26
N SER A 204 9.71 15.95 6.53
CA SER A 204 8.87 14.84 6.95
C SER A 204 9.01 13.66 5.97
N PRO A 205 9.02 12.42 6.48
CA PRO A 205 9.01 11.23 5.62
C PRO A 205 7.65 11.09 4.93
N GLY A 206 7.64 10.67 3.66
CA GLY A 206 6.40 10.34 2.97
C GLY A 206 5.73 9.08 3.55
N ARG A 207 4.45 8.90 3.26
CA ARG A 207 3.62 7.82 3.83
C ARG A 207 4.25 6.44 3.79
N LEU A 208 4.84 6.01 2.68
CA LEU A 208 5.41 4.66 2.54
C LEU A 208 6.65 4.46 3.43
N ARG A 209 7.41 5.52 3.74
CA ARG A 209 8.49 5.44 4.74
C ARG A 209 7.94 5.36 6.17
N ARG A 210 6.83 6.04 6.45
CA ARG A 210 6.13 5.90 7.75
C ARG A 210 5.61 4.48 7.95
N LEU A 211 4.93 3.93 6.94
CA LEU A 211 4.47 2.53 6.97
C LEU A 211 5.63 1.53 7.13
N LEU A 212 6.79 1.80 6.52
CA LEU A 212 7.98 0.98 6.72
C LEU A 212 8.45 1.00 8.18
N ALA A 213 8.46 2.17 8.82
CA ALA A 213 8.79 2.30 10.24
C ALA A 213 7.77 1.60 11.15
N ASP A 214 6.47 1.73 10.83
CA ASP A 214 5.41 1.02 11.55
C ASP A 214 5.56 -0.50 11.42
N LEU A 215 6.01 -0.98 10.26
CA LEU A 215 6.28 -2.40 10.01
C LEU A 215 7.49 -2.91 10.79
N ASP A 216 8.52 -2.08 11.02
CA ASP A 216 9.62 -2.42 11.93
C ASP A 216 9.13 -2.54 13.37
N ALA A 217 8.26 -1.62 13.82
CA ALA A 217 7.67 -1.67 15.16
C ALA A 217 6.81 -2.92 15.35
N PHE A 218 5.98 -3.26 14.36
CA PHE A 218 5.22 -4.51 14.32
C PHE A 218 6.16 -5.73 14.43
N GLN A 219 7.22 -5.78 13.62
CA GLN A 219 8.17 -6.90 13.63
C GLN A 219 8.84 -7.06 15.00
N ALA A 220 9.26 -5.97 15.63
CA ALA A 220 9.85 -5.99 16.97
C ALA A 220 8.85 -6.45 18.03
N SER A 221 7.64 -5.88 18.03
CA SER A 221 6.57 -6.20 18.98
C SER A 221 6.14 -7.66 18.90
N VAL A 222 5.85 -8.17 17.69
CA VAL A 222 5.49 -9.58 17.50
C VAL A 222 6.66 -10.51 17.84
N THR A 223 7.90 -10.14 17.55
CA THR A 223 9.09 -10.94 17.93
C THR A 223 9.22 -11.05 19.46
N GLN A 224 8.94 -9.97 20.18
CA GLN A 224 8.93 -10.00 21.64
C GLN A 224 7.79 -10.87 22.17
N TRP A 225 6.59 -10.71 21.62
CA TRP A 225 5.41 -11.49 22.01
C TRP A 225 5.61 -13.00 21.79
N GLN A 226 6.03 -13.41 20.59
CA GLN A 226 6.18 -14.84 20.26
C GLN A 226 7.26 -15.55 21.08
N SER A 227 8.22 -14.82 21.66
CA SER A 227 9.21 -15.42 22.58
C SER A 227 8.58 -15.92 23.88
N ARG A 228 7.37 -15.46 24.21
CA ARG A 228 6.62 -15.79 25.44
C ARG A 228 5.47 -16.76 25.18
N ASP A 229 5.08 -17.00 23.92
CA ASP A 229 4.00 -17.92 23.56
C ASP A 229 4.56 -19.23 22.98
N VAL A 230 4.39 -20.32 23.72
CA VAL A 230 4.84 -21.67 23.34
C VAL A 230 3.81 -22.45 22.50
N SER A 231 2.66 -21.85 22.18
CA SER A 231 1.60 -22.49 21.40
C SER A 231 1.88 -22.37 19.90
N GLY A 232 1.01 -22.99 19.08
CA GLY A 232 1.06 -22.83 17.62
C GLY A 232 0.93 -21.37 17.16
N ALA A 233 0.29 -20.49 17.95
CA ALA A 233 0.22 -19.07 17.63
C ALA A 233 1.58 -18.36 17.72
N GLY A 234 2.48 -18.80 18.62
CA GLY A 234 3.86 -18.33 18.65
C GLY A 234 4.61 -18.62 17.34
N GLU A 235 4.39 -19.79 16.74
CA GLU A 235 4.97 -20.13 15.42
C GLU A 235 4.39 -19.24 14.30
N VAL A 236 3.10 -18.91 14.36
CA VAL A 236 2.46 -17.97 13.42
C VAL A 236 3.02 -16.56 13.58
N GLY A 237 3.19 -16.09 14.81
CA GLY A 237 3.83 -14.80 15.11
C GLY A 237 5.26 -14.75 14.57
N ARG A 238 6.04 -15.84 14.74
CA ARG A 238 7.38 -15.98 14.14
C ARG A 238 7.37 -15.76 12.65
N PHE A 239 6.44 -16.44 11.97
CA PHE A 239 6.30 -16.36 10.52
C PHE A 239 5.94 -14.95 10.08
N ALA A 240 4.95 -14.32 10.72
CA ALA A 240 4.55 -12.95 10.43
C ALA A 240 5.74 -11.98 10.59
N ALA A 241 6.51 -12.10 11.67
CA ALA A 241 7.70 -11.30 11.91
C ALA A 241 8.80 -11.53 10.86
N GLN A 242 9.01 -12.77 10.41
CA GLN A 242 9.98 -13.09 9.35
C GLN A 242 9.58 -12.47 8.00
N VAL A 243 8.29 -12.56 7.62
CA VAL A 243 7.80 -11.96 6.38
C VAL A 243 7.86 -10.43 6.44
N ALA A 244 7.54 -9.83 7.59
CA ALA A 244 7.71 -8.39 7.83
C ALA A 244 9.19 -7.99 7.68
N HIS A 245 10.11 -8.70 8.33
CA HIS A 245 11.55 -8.44 8.23
C HIS A 245 12.09 -8.56 6.80
N HIS A 246 11.64 -9.57 6.05
CA HIS A 246 12.02 -9.72 4.66
C HIS A 246 11.48 -8.55 3.81
N THR A 247 10.23 -8.16 4.01
CA THR A 247 9.61 -7.00 3.37
C THR A 247 10.39 -5.72 3.67
N THR A 248 10.74 -5.44 4.93
CA THR A 248 11.46 -4.21 5.30
C THR A 248 12.86 -4.18 4.73
N THR A 249 13.58 -5.32 4.73
CA THR A 249 14.89 -5.46 4.08
C THR A 249 14.81 -5.08 2.59
N MET A 250 13.85 -5.65 1.85
CA MET A 250 13.66 -5.37 0.42
C MET A 250 13.27 -3.91 0.15
N ALA A 251 12.43 -3.34 1.01
CA ALA A 251 12.03 -1.94 0.91
C ALA A 251 13.22 -1.00 1.12
N ARG A 252 14.07 -1.27 2.11
CA ARG A 252 15.26 -0.45 2.39
C ARG A 252 16.28 -0.49 1.25
N LEU A 253 16.51 -1.65 0.65
CA LEU A 253 17.38 -1.77 -0.53
C LEU A 253 16.86 -0.91 -1.68
N THR A 254 15.56 -1.02 -1.98
CA THR A 254 14.92 -0.24 -3.05
C THR A 254 14.96 1.27 -2.73
N LEU A 255 14.71 1.67 -1.48
CA LEU A 255 14.80 3.06 -1.04
C LEU A 255 16.21 3.63 -1.18
N ALA A 256 17.25 2.90 -0.77
CA ALA A 256 18.63 3.36 -0.86
C ALA A 256 19.04 3.67 -2.31
N GLU A 257 18.71 2.78 -3.25
CA GLU A 257 18.95 3.00 -4.68
C GLU A 257 18.18 4.21 -5.21
N THR A 258 16.90 4.32 -4.86
CA THR A 258 16.04 5.41 -5.33
C THR A 258 16.48 6.76 -4.76
N ASP A 259 16.94 6.79 -3.50
CA ASP A 259 17.40 8.00 -2.84
C ASP A 259 18.65 8.57 -3.48
N ILE A 260 19.57 7.70 -3.93
CA ILE A 260 20.76 8.11 -4.69
C ILE A 260 20.35 8.76 -6.01
N LEU A 261 19.40 8.16 -6.74
CA LEU A 261 18.93 8.69 -8.02
C LEU A 261 18.21 10.03 -7.85
N VAL A 262 17.28 10.12 -6.90
CA VAL A 262 16.45 11.31 -6.69
C VAL A 262 17.25 12.49 -6.17
N ARG A 263 18.36 12.26 -5.43
CA ARG A 263 19.29 13.35 -5.04
C ARG A 263 19.97 14.04 -6.21
N ASN A 264 19.93 13.47 -7.41
CA ASN A 264 20.46 14.10 -8.63
C ASN A 264 19.32 14.42 -9.60
N VAL A 265 18.43 15.33 -9.17
CA VAL A 265 17.25 15.74 -9.97
C VAL A 265 17.65 16.25 -11.36
N LEU A 266 18.77 16.97 -11.48
CA LEU A 266 19.27 17.44 -12.78
C LEU A 266 19.63 16.28 -13.72
N SER A 267 20.25 15.21 -13.22
CA SER A 267 20.51 14.01 -14.04
C SER A 267 19.20 13.39 -14.54
N ILE A 268 18.19 13.29 -13.68
CA ILE A 268 16.87 12.80 -14.07
C ILE A 268 16.27 13.69 -15.16
N MET A 269 16.38 15.01 -15.03
CA MET A 269 15.84 15.94 -16.04
C MET A 269 16.59 15.86 -17.37
N ARG A 270 17.91 15.60 -17.36
CA ARG A 270 18.71 15.40 -18.58
C ARG A 270 18.38 14.07 -19.28
N ASN A 271 18.32 12.99 -18.52
CA ASN A 271 18.10 11.62 -19.02
C ASN A 271 16.65 11.17 -18.82
N TRP A 272 15.70 12.07 -19.07
CA TRP A 272 14.30 11.93 -18.64
C TRP A 272 13.65 10.60 -19.05
N ASP A 273 13.74 10.20 -20.32
CA ASP A 273 13.02 9.04 -20.84
C ASP A 273 13.43 7.72 -20.17
N ARG A 274 14.65 7.67 -19.63
CA ARG A 274 15.19 6.52 -18.91
C ARG A 274 14.98 6.68 -17.40
N ASP A 275 15.52 7.74 -16.82
CA ASP A 275 15.64 7.85 -15.36
C ASP A 275 14.27 8.09 -14.69
N SER A 276 13.34 8.78 -15.36
CA SER A 276 11.96 8.94 -14.83
C SER A 276 11.22 7.61 -14.71
N LYS A 277 11.43 6.69 -15.66
CA LYS A 277 10.82 5.34 -15.64
C LYS A 277 11.44 4.49 -14.54
N ILE A 278 12.75 4.59 -14.34
CA ILE A 278 13.44 3.87 -13.24
C ILE A 278 12.88 4.33 -11.90
N VAL A 279 12.84 5.66 -11.65
CA VAL A 279 12.32 6.21 -10.40
C VAL A 279 10.85 5.84 -10.20
N SER A 280 10.00 6.06 -11.20
CA SER A 280 8.57 5.71 -11.10
C SER A 280 8.36 4.21 -10.87
N GLY A 281 9.15 3.35 -11.53
CA GLY A 281 9.13 1.90 -11.33
C GLY A 281 9.53 1.49 -9.92
N GLN A 282 10.61 2.07 -9.37
CA GLN A 282 11.06 1.80 -8.00
C GLN A 282 10.05 2.29 -6.94
N MET A 283 9.47 3.47 -7.13
CA MET A 283 8.44 4.00 -6.23
C MET A 283 7.15 3.16 -6.28
N SER A 284 6.73 2.74 -7.48
CA SER A 284 5.59 1.83 -7.65
C SER A 284 5.87 0.48 -6.98
N ARG A 285 7.07 -0.08 -7.18
CA ARG A 285 7.52 -1.31 -6.52
C ARG A 285 7.48 -1.23 -5.00
N LEU A 286 7.87 -0.10 -4.41
CA LEU A 286 7.73 0.11 -2.96
C LEU A 286 6.27 0.10 -2.52
N ALA A 287 5.39 0.76 -3.27
CA ALA A 287 3.95 0.76 -2.99
C ALA A 287 3.38 -0.66 -3.05
N TRP A 288 3.76 -1.45 -4.05
CA TRP A 288 3.39 -2.85 -4.16
C TRP A 288 3.96 -3.70 -3.01
N LEU A 289 5.23 -3.56 -2.68
CA LEU A 289 5.85 -4.33 -1.60
C LEU A 289 5.16 -4.13 -0.25
N LEU A 290 4.75 -2.89 0.03
CA LEU A 290 4.10 -2.51 1.30
C LEU A 290 2.57 -2.65 1.31
N ASP A 291 1.97 -3.03 0.18
CA ASP A 291 0.51 -3.14 0.03
C ASP A 291 -0.11 -4.26 0.90
N GLY A 292 -1.07 -3.87 1.74
CA GLY A 292 -1.77 -4.72 2.71
C GLY A 292 -1.18 -4.71 4.13
N TRP A 293 0.00 -4.13 4.34
CA TRP A 293 0.62 -4.10 5.68
C TRP A 293 -0.04 -3.12 6.64
N SER A 294 -0.63 -2.02 6.16
CA SER A 294 -1.30 -1.04 7.01
C SER A 294 -2.39 -1.69 7.87
N TYR A 295 -3.21 -2.56 7.29
CA TYR A 295 -4.25 -3.28 8.03
C TYR A 295 -3.67 -4.22 9.09
N ILE A 296 -2.62 -4.99 8.74
CA ILE A 296 -1.96 -5.95 9.63
C ILE A 296 -1.36 -5.23 10.85
N VAL A 297 -0.66 -4.13 10.60
CA VAL A 297 -0.07 -3.27 11.63
C VAL A 297 -1.19 -2.71 12.52
N SER A 298 -2.24 -2.12 11.94
CA SER A 298 -3.34 -1.56 12.72
C SER A 298 -4.08 -2.62 13.54
N LEU A 299 -4.28 -3.82 13.00
CA LEU A 299 -4.93 -4.93 13.70
C LEU A 299 -4.10 -5.38 14.91
N TRP A 300 -2.78 -5.53 14.76
CA TRP A 300 -1.91 -5.86 15.89
C TRP A 300 -1.87 -4.75 16.95
N ASN A 301 -1.69 -3.49 16.52
CA ASN A 301 -1.63 -2.35 17.43
C ASN A 301 -2.93 -2.21 18.26
N SER A 302 -4.07 -2.63 17.71
CA SER A 302 -5.35 -2.61 18.43
C SER A 302 -5.43 -3.57 19.63
N VAL A 303 -4.54 -4.57 19.69
CA VAL A 303 -4.51 -5.59 20.75
C VAL A 303 -3.17 -5.69 21.47
N GLU A 304 -2.18 -4.87 21.12
CA GLU A 304 -0.82 -4.93 21.68
C GLU A 304 -0.80 -4.82 23.22
N HIS A 305 -1.77 -4.12 23.80
CA HIS A 305 -1.90 -3.91 25.24
C HIS A 305 -3.00 -4.76 25.89
N GLU A 306 -3.65 -5.64 25.12
CA GLU A 306 -4.72 -6.52 25.58
C GLU A 306 -4.17 -7.79 26.26
N PRO A 307 -5.01 -8.54 27.00
CA PRO A 307 -4.61 -9.83 27.56
C PRO A 307 -4.03 -10.77 26.50
N HIS A 308 -3.06 -11.59 26.92
CA HIS A 308 -2.32 -12.50 26.04
C HIS A 308 -3.20 -13.44 25.20
N GLU A 309 -4.37 -13.82 25.71
CA GLU A 309 -5.36 -14.62 24.99
C GLU A 309 -5.92 -13.90 23.75
N ARG A 310 -6.27 -12.60 23.88
CA ARG A 310 -6.73 -11.78 22.74
C ARG A 310 -5.63 -11.54 21.71
N GLN A 311 -4.40 -11.36 22.18
CA GLN A 311 -3.22 -11.24 21.30
C GLN A 311 -3.01 -12.52 20.49
N ARG A 312 -3.14 -13.69 21.14
CA ARG A 312 -3.06 -15.01 20.50
C ARG A 312 -4.11 -15.17 19.41
N ASP A 313 -5.36 -14.90 19.71
CA ASP A 313 -6.47 -15.02 18.75
C ASP A 313 -6.24 -14.09 17.54
N THR A 314 -5.73 -12.88 17.80
CA THR A 314 -5.43 -11.90 16.74
C THR A 314 -4.27 -12.36 15.86
N ILE A 315 -3.24 -12.98 16.41
CA ILE A 315 -2.13 -13.55 15.61
C ILE A 315 -2.61 -14.68 14.70
N LEU A 316 -3.50 -15.53 15.20
CA LEU A 316 -4.10 -16.59 14.39
C LEU A 316 -4.99 -16.02 13.27
N ASP A 317 -5.71 -14.93 13.55
CA ASP A 317 -6.47 -14.16 12.55
C ASP A 317 -5.54 -13.54 11.49
N LEU A 318 -4.45 -12.88 11.91
CA LEU A 318 -3.48 -12.22 11.04
C LEU A 318 -2.87 -13.15 9.99
N ALA A 319 -2.71 -14.43 10.30
CA ALA A 319 -2.09 -15.43 9.42
C ALA A 319 -2.68 -15.45 7.99
N ARG A 320 -3.98 -15.22 7.85
CA ARG A 320 -4.67 -15.24 6.55
C ARG A 320 -4.49 -13.96 5.73
N HIS A 321 -4.02 -12.88 6.37
CA HIS A 321 -3.85 -11.56 5.76
C HIS A 321 -2.39 -11.27 5.38
N ILE A 322 -1.43 -12.04 5.88
CA ILE A 322 -0.01 -11.90 5.54
C ILE A 322 0.18 -11.91 4.02
N PRO A 323 0.77 -10.86 3.40
CA PRO A 323 0.91 -10.78 1.97
C PRO A 323 1.77 -11.92 1.42
N VAL A 324 1.28 -12.57 0.37
CA VAL A 324 2.08 -13.55 -0.38
C VAL A 324 3.18 -12.81 -1.15
N MET A 325 4.43 -13.24 -1.03
CA MET A 325 5.55 -12.69 -1.79
C MET A 325 5.58 -13.29 -3.22
N PRO A 326 5.47 -12.47 -4.28
CA PRO A 326 5.54 -12.96 -5.66
C PRO A 326 6.91 -13.53 -6.03
N LYS A 327 6.96 -14.40 -7.05
CA LYS A 327 8.23 -15.00 -7.53
C LYS A 327 9.25 -13.95 -8.00
N GLU A 328 8.82 -12.85 -8.61
CA GLU A 328 9.75 -11.82 -9.09
C GLU A 328 10.56 -11.15 -7.97
N ILE A 329 10.18 -11.29 -6.70
CA ILE A 329 11.01 -10.84 -5.56
C ILE A 329 12.30 -11.66 -5.44
N SER A 330 12.27 -12.94 -5.82
CA SER A 330 13.45 -13.82 -5.82
C SER A 330 14.53 -13.37 -6.80
N GLU A 331 14.14 -12.63 -7.85
CA GLU A 331 15.08 -12.02 -8.79
C GLU A 331 15.84 -10.84 -8.16
N TRP A 332 15.39 -10.36 -7.00
CA TRP A 332 15.91 -9.16 -6.35
C TRP A 332 16.89 -9.47 -5.22
N THR A 333 16.78 -10.65 -4.60
CA THR A 333 17.78 -11.17 -3.65
C THR A 333 17.85 -12.69 -3.70
N ALA A 334 19.06 -13.26 -3.60
CA ALA A 334 19.28 -14.69 -3.43
C ALA A 334 18.94 -15.16 -2.00
N SER A 335 17.72 -14.86 -1.51
CA SER A 335 17.29 -15.29 -0.18
C SER A 335 16.35 -16.49 -0.30
N GLY A 336 16.71 -17.62 0.31
CA GLY A 336 15.89 -18.86 0.32
C GLY A 336 14.53 -18.75 1.04
N LEU A 337 14.18 -17.54 1.49
CA LEU A 337 12.96 -17.21 2.24
C LEU A 337 11.69 -17.45 1.40
N ASP A 338 11.77 -17.40 0.07
CA ASP A 338 10.62 -17.64 -0.80
C ASP A 338 10.04 -19.06 -0.66
N GLN A 339 10.90 -20.05 -0.45
CA GLN A 339 10.47 -21.44 -0.33
C GLN A 339 9.96 -21.76 1.08
N GLU A 340 10.58 -21.18 2.09
CA GLU A 340 10.18 -21.32 3.49
C GLU A 340 8.86 -20.57 3.76
N ALA A 341 8.71 -19.33 3.27
CA ALA A 341 7.49 -18.56 3.43
C ALA A 341 6.29 -19.23 2.74
N ARG A 342 6.50 -19.80 1.54
CA ARG A 342 5.47 -20.61 0.86
C ARG A 342 5.12 -21.87 1.66
N THR A 343 6.11 -22.54 2.24
CA THR A 343 5.89 -23.77 3.00
C THR A 343 5.13 -23.51 4.30
N ILE A 344 5.50 -22.45 5.02
CA ILE A 344 4.86 -22.03 6.26
C ILE A 344 3.45 -21.52 5.98
N GLN A 345 3.26 -20.65 4.98
CA GLN A 345 1.92 -20.21 4.56
C GLN A 345 1.04 -21.40 4.14
N ARG A 346 1.58 -22.37 3.38
CA ARG A 346 0.86 -23.61 3.03
C ARG A 346 0.53 -24.50 4.24
N LYS A 347 1.36 -24.50 5.30
CA LYS A 347 1.16 -25.29 6.52
C LYS A 347 0.03 -24.71 7.37
N TRP A 348 0.00 -23.38 7.53
CA TRP A 348 -0.98 -22.71 8.40
C TRP A 348 -2.35 -22.50 7.76
N VAL A 349 -2.41 -22.31 6.45
CA VAL A 349 -3.69 -22.32 5.71
C VAL A 349 -4.46 -23.63 5.90
N ARG A 350 -3.78 -24.75 6.22
CA ARG A 350 -4.42 -26.05 6.54
C ARG A 350 -4.96 -26.15 7.97
N LEU A 351 -4.48 -25.32 8.91
CA LEU A 351 -4.79 -25.42 10.34
C LEU A 351 -6.02 -24.58 10.75
N ASN A 352 -6.37 -23.54 9.99
CA ASN A 352 -7.53 -22.69 10.25
C ASN A 352 -8.82 -23.23 9.59
N GLN A 353 -9.19 -24.47 9.90
CA GLN A 353 -10.44 -25.13 9.48
C GLN A 353 -11.54 -25.00 10.55
N ASP A 354 -12.04 -23.80 10.82
CA ASP A 354 -13.44 -23.58 11.26
C ASP A 354 -13.72 -22.10 11.54
N TRP A 355 -14.48 -21.43 10.66
CA TRP A 355 -15.09 -20.11 10.96
C TRP A 355 -16.62 -20.14 10.77
N ARG A 356 -17.18 -21.33 10.52
CA ARG A 356 -18.57 -21.56 10.08
C ARG A 356 -19.65 -21.22 11.11
N THR A 357 -19.31 -20.77 12.32
CA THR A 357 -20.31 -20.58 13.40
C THR A 357 -20.99 -19.21 13.42
N GLY A 358 -20.58 -18.25 12.57
CA GLY A 358 -21.43 -17.14 12.10
C GLY A 358 -22.09 -16.22 13.14
N ARG A 359 -21.67 -16.20 14.42
CA ARG A 359 -22.37 -15.47 15.48
C ARG A 359 -21.88 -14.06 15.80
N ASN A 360 -20.71 -13.62 15.31
CA ASN A 360 -20.16 -12.28 15.63
C ASN A 360 -19.86 -11.41 14.39
N LEU A 361 -20.61 -11.57 13.28
CA LEU A 361 -20.39 -10.78 12.06
C LEU A 361 -20.48 -9.27 12.30
N GLN A 362 -21.41 -8.82 13.15
CA GLN A 362 -21.59 -7.40 13.46
C GLN A 362 -20.41 -6.84 14.27
N GLU A 363 -19.88 -7.59 15.24
CA GLU A 363 -18.68 -7.18 15.99
C GLU A 363 -17.45 -7.09 15.09
N LEU A 364 -17.32 -8.01 14.12
CA LEU A 364 -16.23 -7.97 13.15
C LEU A 364 -16.35 -6.78 12.19
N VAL A 365 -17.57 -6.44 11.75
CA VAL A 365 -17.80 -5.22 10.95
C VAL A 365 -17.40 -3.98 11.75
N VAL A 366 -17.86 -3.86 12.99
CA VAL A 366 -17.52 -2.73 13.88
C VAL A 366 -16.00 -2.65 14.11
N ARG A 367 -15.34 -3.79 14.36
CA ARG A 367 -13.88 -3.84 14.47
C ARG A 367 -13.20 -3.32 13.21
N ASN A 368 -13.65 -3.74 12.03
CA ASN A 368 -13.05 -3.32 10.76
C ASN A 368 -13.29 -1.83 10.47
N GLU A 369 -14.45 -1.28 10.85
CA GLU A 369 -14.75 0.15 10.79
C GLU A 369 -13.84 0.97 11.72
N LEU A 370 -13.62 0.49 12.95
CA LEU A 370 -12.68 1.12 13.89
C LEU A 370 -11.24 1.07 13.38
N LEU A 371 -10.81 -0.05 12.80
CA LEU A 371 -9.48 -0.19 12.21
C LEU A 371 -9.28 0.81 11.07
N LYS A 372 -10.27 1.04 10.21
CA LYS A 372 -10.20 2.09 9.18
C LYS A 372 -9.95 3.48 9.76
N GLY A 373 -10.53 3.78 10.92
CA GLY A 373 -10.27 5.03 11.65
C GLY A 373 -8.84 5.14 12.21
N ALA A 374 -8.15 4.01 12.41
CA ALA A 374 -6.80 3.93 12.96
C ALA A 374 -5.69 3.76 11.91
N MET A 375 -6.02 3.36 10.68
CA MET A 375 -5.04 3.11 9.61
C MET A 375 -4.36 4.39 9.11
N ALA A 376 -3.09 4.26 8.69
CA ALA A 376 -2.25 5.34 8.16
C ALA A 376 -2.17 5.41 6.63
#